data_AF-A0A7R9DMX9-F1
#
_entry.id   AF-A0A7R9DMX9-F1
#
_cell.length_a   1.000
_cell.length_b   1.000
_cell.length_c   1.000
_cell.angle_alpha   90.00
_cell.angle_beta   90.00
_cell.angle_gamma   90.00
#
_symmetry.space_group_name_H-M   'P 1'
#
loop_
_entity.id
_entity.type
_entity.pdbx_description
1 polymer ?
#
loop_
_entity_poly.entity_id
_entity_poly.type
_entity_poly.pdbx_seq_one_letter_code
_entity_poly.pdbx_strand_id
1 'polypeptide(L)'
;MGQHSPPVMSCNTNSNTKARALTYTLQLAQLTERSLQPTIALVDFMKVLNIIPDGYIGHSVGELGCAYIDGCLTAEETILAAYYRGLASKEAELIPGYMAAIGLGYNDIKSMCPPEIDVACHNSFNSSTISGPEKIVKQFVQELKEKNIFARAVNVANIAYHSRYIKPAAPKLLEYLQQIFEYLIAPNFMLLGSTLQELKNVTFLRASVVCSNIVCICMEP
;
A
#
# COMPACT_ATOMS: atom_id res chain seq x y z
N MET A 1 11.96 -21.96 63.68
CA MET A 1 11.32 -22.39 62.40
C MET A 1 11.37 -21.19 61.46
N GLY A 2 12.45 -21.07 60.67
CA GLY A 2 12.62 -19.98 59.71
C GLY A 2 12.05 -20.40 58.35
N GLN A 3 11.13 -19.60 57.81
CA GLN A 3 10.57 -19.81 56.48
C GLN A 3 11.54 -19.22 55.44
N HIS A 4 12.05 -20.07 54.55
CA HIS A 4 12.76 -19.65 53.34
C HIS A 4 11.73 -19.35 52.24
N SER A 5 11.62 -18.08 51.84
CA SER A 5 10.97 -17.70 50.59
C SER A 5 11.94 -17.90 49.41
N PRO A 6 11.51 -18.42 48.24
CA PRO A 6 12.37 -18.55 47.08
C PRO A 6 12.70 -17.18 46.47
N PRO A 7 13.83 -17.03 45.76
CA PRO A 7 14.20 -15.76 45.16
C PRO A 7 13.21 -15.39 44.05
N VAL A 8 12.64 -14.19 44.14
CA VAL A 8 11.90 -13.57 43.04
C VAL A 8 12.88 -13.34 41.90
N MET A 9 12.70 -14.07 40.80
CA MET A 9 13.46 -13.89 39.58
C MET A 9 13.15 -12.49 39.05
N SER A 10 14.06 -11.54 39.23
CA SER A 10 13.91 -10.21 38.64
C SER A 10 14.00 -10.35 37.12
N CYS A 11 12.86 -10.22 36.46
CA CYS A 11 12.84 -10.07 35.01
C CYS A 11 13.48 -8.73 34.69
N ASN A 12 14.77 -8.76 34.33
CA ASN A 12 15.48 -7.62 33.80
C ASN A 12 14.93 -7.33 32.40
N THR A 13 13.74 -6.71 32.33
CA THR A 13 13.18 -6.24 31.08
C THR A 13 14.01 -5.06 30.62
N ASN A 14 14.90 -5.33 29.67
CA ASN A 14 15.72 -4.35 28.98
C ASN A 14 14.79 -3.33 28.28
N SER A 15 14.38 -2.29 29.02
CA SER A 15 13.43 -1.25 28.59
C SER A 15 13.92 -0.50 27.35
N ASN A 16 15.23 -0.51 27.12
CA ASN A 16 15.88 0.07 25.94
C ASN A 16 15.58 -0.65 24.62
N THR A 17 15.33 -1.96 24.62
CA THR A 17 15.09 -2.71 23.38
C THR A 17 13.67 -2.49 22.86
N LYS A 18 12.68 -2.48 23.76
CA LYS A 18 11.28 -2.17 23.42
C LYS A 18 11.09 -0.71 23.03
N ALA A 19 11.77 0.22 23.73
CA ALA A 19 11.77 1.63 23.36
C ALA A 19 12.45 1.87 22.00
N ARG A 20 13.55 1.19 21.70
CA ARG A 20 14.20 1.25 20.37
C ARG A 20 13.33 0.65 19.27
N ALA A 21 12.68 -0.48 19.51
CA ALA A 21 11.72 -1.07 18.56
C ALA A 21 10.57 -0.10 18.29
N LEU A 22 9.99 0.51 19.33
CA LEU A 22 8.90 1.50 19.20
C LEU A 22 9.35 2.78 18.46
N THR A 23 10.55 3.28 18.74
CA THR A 23 11.14 4.43 18.01
C THR A 23 11.42 4.08 16.55
N TYR A 24 11.91 2.86 16.27
CA TYR A 24 12.02 2.35 14.90
C TYR A 24 10.65 2.26 14.24
N THR A 25 9.63 1.70 14.90
CA THR A 25 8.26 1.63 14.39
C THR A 25 7.68 3.02 14.09
N LEU A 26 7.97 4.04 14.90
CA LEU A 26 7.53 5.43 14.69
C LEU A 26 8.28 6.13 13.54
N GLN A 27 9.57 5.86 13.37
CA GLN A 27 10.39 6.41 12.30
C GLN A 27 10.10 5.70 10.96
N LEU A 28 9.86 4.39 11.01
CA LEU A 28 9.26 3.58 9.94
C LEU A 28 7.84 4.06 9.63
N ALA A 29 7.00 4.46 10.60
CA ALA A 29 5.64 5.00 10.39
C ALA A 29 5.57 6.34 9.65
N GLN A 30 6.69 7.06 9.50
CA GLN A 30 6.77 8.25 8.65
C GLN A 30 7.06 7.90 7.19
N LEU A 31 7.68 6.75 6.93
CA LEU A 31 8.07 6.27 5.61
C LEU A 31 7.15 5.14 5.08
N THR A 32 6.54 4.38 5.98
CA THR A 32 5.50 3.40 5.71
C THR A 32 4.18 4.14 5.59
N GLU A 33 3.36 3.69 4.66
CA GLU A 33 1.96 4.07 4.61
C GLU A 33 1.29 3.65 5.91
N ARG A 34 0.92 4.64 6.74
CA ARG A 34 0.39 4.46 8.10
C ARG A 34 -0.84 3.54 8.19
N SER A 35 -1.46 3.22 7.06
CA SER A 35 -2.65 2.37 6.95
C SER A 35 -2.40 0.89 7.21
N LEU A 36 -1.17 0.38 7.08
CA LEU A 36 -0.94 -1.07 7.08
C LEU A 36 -0.82 -1.70 8.48
N GLN A 37 -0.23 -0.99 9.45
CA GLN A 37 -0.13 -1.48 10.83
C GLN A 37 -1.53 -1.69 11.47
N PRO A 38 -2.49 -0.74 11.35
CA PRO A 38 -3.87 -0.99 11.78
C PRO A 38 -4.53 -2.16 11.07
N THR A 39 -4.22 -2.36 9.78
CA THR A 39 -4.77 -3.48 8.99
C THR A 39 -4.29 -4.83 9.53
N ILE A 40 -2.99 -4.99 9.78
CA ILE A 40 -2.43 -6.20 10.39
C ILE A 40 -3.08 -6.49 11.75
N ALA A 41 -3.16 -5.49 12.63
CA ALA A 41 -3.75 -5.64 13.95
C ALA A 41 -5.24 -6.02 13.90
N LEU A 42 -5.99 -5.43 12.96
CA LEU A 42 -7.40 -5.76 12.76
C LEU A 42 -7.58 -7.20 12.26
N VAL A 43 -6.72 -7.65 11.35
CA VAL A 43 -6.73 -9.03 10.84
C VAL A 43 -6.41 -10.03 11.95
N ASP A 44 -5.40 -9.76 12.78
CA ASP A 44 -5.10 -10.58 13.95
C ASP A 44 -6.27 -10.64 14.93
N PHE A 45 -6.94 -9.50 15.15
CA PHE A 45 -8.12 -9.45 16.00
C PHE A 45 -9.27 -10.31 15.43
N MET A 46 -9.54 -10.25 14.12
CA MET A 46 -10.53 -11.12 13.47
C MET A 46 -10.18 -12.60 13.61
N LYS A 47 -8.89 -12.96 13.47
CA LYS A 47 -8.40 -14.34 13.68
C LYS A 47 -8.66 -14.82 15.10
N VAL A 48 -8.41 -13.98 16.12
CA VAL A 48 -8.72 -14.30 17.53
C VAL A 48 -10.21 -14.55 17.75
N LEU A 49 -11.08 -13.85 17.02
CA LEU A 49 -12.53 -14.06 17.05
C LEU A 49 -13.00 -15.26 16.22
N ASN A 50 -12.09 -16.00 15.57
CA ASN A 50 -12.39 -17.06 14.61
C ASN A 50 -13.27 -16.59 13.44
N ILE A 51 -13.15 -15.32 13.05
CA ILE A 51 -13.80 -14.78 11.86
C ILE A 51 -12.89 -15.04 10.68
N ILE A 52 -13.34 -15.90 9.77
CA ILE A 52 -12.63 -16.23 8.53
C ILE A 52 -13.40 -15.57 7.37
N PRO A 53 -12.79 -14.61 6.65
CA PRO A 53 -13.47 -13.98 5.53
C PRO A 53 -13.63 -14.97 4.36
N ASP A 54 -14.80 -14.99 3.74
CA ASP A 54 -15.05 -15.72 2.49
C ASP A 54 -14.38 -15.06 1.27
N GLY A 55 -13.76 -13.89 1.44
CA GLY A 55 -13.02 -13.17 0.41
C GLY A 55 -12.54 -11.80 0.88
N TYR A 56 -11.55 -11.24 0.18
CA TYR A 56 -10.97 -9.93 0.49
C TYR A 56 -10.47 -9.25 -0.79
N ILE A 57 -10.55 -7.92 -0.78
CA ILE A 57 -10.15 -7.05 -1.89
C ILE A 57 -9.25 -5.97 -1.34
N GLY A 58 -8.09 -5.80 -1.98
CA GLY A 58 -7.13 -4.76 -1.63
C GLY A 58 -7.17 -3.64 -2.65
N HIS A 59 -7.13 -2.40 -2.19
CA HIS A 59 -6.99 -1.23 -3.05
C HIS A 59 -5.60 -0.63 -2.87
N SER A 60 -4.79 -0.57 -3.93
CA SER A 60 -3.41 -0.07 -3.88
C SER A 60 -2.61 -0.79 -2.78
N VAL A 61 -2.07 -0.06 -1.80
CA VAL A 61 -1.33 -0.62 -0.65
C VAL A 61 -2.11 -1.65 0.14
N GLY A 62 -3.45 -1.58 0.09
CA GLY A 62 -4.33 -2.52 0.79
C GLY A 62 -4.16 -3.96 0.31
N GLU A 63 -3.61 -4.17 -0.89
CA GLU A 63 -3.28 -5.51 -1.38
C GLU A 63 -2.17 -6.18 -0.56
N LEU A 64 -1.25 -5.43 0.07
CA LEU A 64 -0.30 -5.99 1.05
C LEU A 64 -1.03 -6.54 2.28
N GLY A 65 -2.10 -5.86 2.71
CA GLY A 65 -2.95 -6.34 3.80
C GLY A 65 -3.72 -7.60 3.42
N CYS A 66 -4.15 -7.71 2.16
CA CYS A 66 -4.79 -8.92 1.66
C CYS A 66 -3.82 -10.10 1.59
N ALA A 67 -2.59 -9.89 1.13
CA ALA A 67 -1.54 -10.90 1.17
C ALA A 67 -1.24 -11.37 2.61
N TYR A 68 -1.35 -10.48 3.60
CA TYR A 68 -1.25 -10.84 5.01
C TYR A 68 -2.46 -11.66 5.53
N ILE A 69 -3.68 -11.29 5.13
CA ILE A 69 -4.90 -12.05 5.46
C ILE A 69 -4.80 -13.49 4.93
N ASP A 70 -4.37 -13.62 3.68
CA ASP A 70 -4.19 -14.88 2.96
C ASP A 70 -3.07 -15.77 3.52
N GLY A 71 -2.19 -15.19 4.35
CA GLY A 71 -0.99 -15.86 4.84
C GLY A 71 0.14 -15.94 3.82
N CYS A 72 0.03 -15.25 2.68
CA CYS A 72 1.13 -15.10 1.72
C CYS A 72 2.30 -14.34 2.33
N LEU A 73 2.03 -13.30 3.13
CA LEU A 73 3.03 -12.51 3.84
C LEU A 73 2.88 -12.67 5.35
N THR A 74 4.00 -12.69 6.05
CA THR A 74 4.06 -12.46 7.50
C THR A 74 3.81 -10.98 7.82
N ALA A 75 3.53 -10.67 9.09
CA ALA A 75 3.37 -9.28 9.53
C ALA A 75 4.64 -8.46 9.28
N GLU A 76 5.81 -9.06 9.49
CA GLU A 76 7.12 -8.43 9.27
C GLU A 76 7.34 -8.11 7.79
N GLU A 77 7.16 -9.10 6.90
CA GLU A 77 7.31 -8.89 5.46
C GLU A 77 6.31 -7.84 4.93
N THR A 78 5.09 -7.83 5.47
CA THR A 78 4.05 -6.86 5.11
C THR A 78 4.48 -5.44 5.48
N ILE A 79 5.02 -5.25 6.70
CA ILE A 79 5.53 -3.95 7.16
C ILE A 79 6.76 -3.53 6.36
N LEU A 80 7.69 -4.44 6.11
CA LEU A 80 8.90 -4.18 5.34
C LEU A 80 8.58 -3.85 3.87
N ALA A 81 7.64 -4.54 3.24
CA ALA A 81 7.21 -4.24 1.87
C ALA A 81 6.64 -2.80 1.78
N ALA A 82 5.80 -2.39 2.73
CA ALA A 82 5.29 -1.04 2.80
C ALA A 82 6.39 0.01 3.06
N TYR A 83 7.38 -0.34 3.89
CA TYR A 83 8.52 0.52 4.16
C TYR A 83 9.37 0.74 2.91
N TYR A 84 9.74 -0.36 2.24
CA TYR A 84 10.57 -0.32 1.05
C TYR A 84 9.87 0.34 -0.14
N ARG A 85 8.54 0.27 -0.24
CA ARG A 85 7.75 1.10 -1.17
C ARG A 85 8.02 2.59 -0.96
N GLY A 86 7.87 3.06 0.28
CA GLY A 86 8.09 4.46 0.62
C GLY A 86 9.54 4.88 0.41
N LEU A 87 10.49 4.04 0.83
CA LEU A 87 11.92 4.28 0.67
C LEU A 87 12.32 4.36 -0.81
N ALA A 88 11.92 3.38 -1.62
CA ALA A 88 12.21 3.38 -3.06
C ALA A 88 11.60 4.61 -3.76
N SER A 89 10.40 5.04 -3.36
CA SER A 89 9.78 6.26 -3.88
C SER A 89 10.57 7.51 -3.49
N LYS A 90 11.14 7.55 -2.28
CA LYS A 90 11.94 8.67 -1.77
C LYS A 90 13.33 8.74 -2.40
N GLU A 91 13.95 7.59 -2.67
CA GLU A 91 15.28 7.51 -3.27
C GLU A 91 15.26 7.73 -4.79
N ALA A 92 14.11 7.48 -5.44
CA ALA A 92 13.94 7.74 -6.85
C ALA A 92 13.86 9.25 -7.14
N GLU A 93 14.43 9.65 -8.28
CA GLU A 93 14.25 11.00 -8.80
C GLU A 93 12.87 11.10 -9.46
N LEU A 94 11.91 11.65 -8.70
CA LEU A 94 10.51 11.80 -9.12
C LEU A 94 10.16 13.27 -9.31
N ILE A 95 9.25 13.54 -10.24
CA ILE A 95 8.62 14.86 -10.34
C ILE A 95 7.72 15.11 -9.13
N PRO A 96 7.47 16.38 -8.75
CA PRO A 96 6.39 16.72 -7.83
C PRO A 96 5.06 16.23 -8.40
N GLY A 97 4.48 15.23 -7.76
CA GLY A 97 3.24 14.58 -8.15
C GLY A 97 2.05 14.98 -7.29
N TYR A 98 0.85 14.74 -7.80
CA TYR A 98 -0.39 15.01 -7.08
C TYR A 98 -1.48 14.05 -7.52
N MET A 99 -2.39 13.74 -6.60
CA MET A 99 -3.52 12.86 -6.85
C MET A 99 -4.82 13.50 -6.36
N ALA A 100 -5.92 13.23 -7.07
CA ALA A 100 -7.24 13.72 -6.70
C ALA A 100 -8.32 12.69 -6.97
N ALA A 101 -9.24 12.53 -6.02
CA ALA A 101 -10.47 11.78 -6.18
C ALA A 101 -11.49 12.65 -6.94
N ILE A 102 -12.05 12.12 -8.02
CA ILE A 102 -12.99 12.77 -8.92
C ILE A 102 -14.33 12.03 -8.87
N GLY A 103 -15.43 12.78 -8.80
CA GLY A 103 -16.79 12.25 -8.80
C GLY A 103 -17.30 11.90 -10.19
N LEU A 104 -16.44 11.28 -11.00
CA LEU A 104 -16.74 10.76 -12.33
C LEU A 104 -16.13 9.38 -12.49
N GLY A 105 -16.82 8.53 -13.25
CA GLY A 105 -16.33 7.21 -13.60
C GLY A 105 -15.17 7.28 -14.58
N TYR A 106 -14.48 6.14 -14.72
CA TYR A 106 -13.32 6.01 -15.60
C TYR A 106 -13.61 6.49 -17.03
N ASN A 107 -14.70 6.00 -17.62
CA ASN A 107 -15.06 6.28 -19.01
C ASN A 107 -15.32 7.78 -19.25
N ASP A 108 -15.91 8.45 -18.25
CA ASP A 108 -16.21 9.88 -18.35
C ASP A 108 -14.93 10.72 -18.20
N ILE A 109 -14.15 10.46 -17.15
CA ILE A 109 -12.98 11.26 -16.82
C ILE A 109 -11.82 11.06 -17.81
N LYS A 110 -11.65 9.84 -18.37
CA LYS A 110 -10.57 9.51 -19.32
C LYS A 110 -10.56 10.46 -20.52
N SER A 111 -11.74 10.80 -21.04
CA SER A 111 -11.88 11.71 -22.19
C SER A 111 -11.61 13.17 -21.86
N MET A 112 -11.67 13.54 -20.58
CA MET A 112 -11.48 14.91 -20.09
C MET A 112 -10.05 15.16 -19.60
N CYS A 113 -9.32 14.11 -19.23
CA CYS A 113 -7.96 14.21 -18.70
C CYS A 113 -6.99 14.82 -19.72
N PRO A 114 -6.17 15.81 -19.32
CA PRO A 114 -4.97 16.20 -20.06
C PRO A 114 -4.04 15.00 -20.31
N PRO A 115 -3.22 15.02 -21.38
CA PRO A 115 -2.35 13.90 -21.74
C PRO A 115 -1.29 13.55 -20.68
N GLU A 116 -0.97 14.49 -19.79
CA GLU A 116 -0.05 14.32 -18.66
C GLU A 116 -0.71 13.70 -17.41
N ILE A 117 -2.04 13.57 -17.38
CA ILE A 117 -2.76 13.02 -16.23
C ILE A 117 -3.21 11.59 -16.56
N ASP A 118 -2.77 10.64 -15.75
CA ASP A 118 -3.24 9.26 -15.81
C ASP A 118 -4.47 9.09 -14.90
N VAL A 119 -5.45 8.29 -15.33
CA VAL A 119 -6.52 7.83 -14.42
C VAL A 119 -5.96 6.64 -13.64
N ALA A 120 -5.61 6.89 -12.38
CA ALA A 120 -4.86 5.99 -11.52
C ALA A 120 -5.71 4.89 -10.87
N CYS A 121 -6.95 5.19 -10.47
CA CYS A 121 -7.82 4.24 -9.77
C CYS A 121 -9.25 4.31 -10.27
N HIS A 122 -9.87 3.15 -10.50
CA HIS A 122 -11.27 3.01 -10.92
C HIS A 122 -12.09 2.61 -9.68
N ASN A 123 -12.52 3.59 -8.89
CA ASN A 123 -13.09 3.32 -7.57
C ASN A 123 -14.54 2.80 -7.67
N SER A 124 -15.33 3.33 -8.59
CA SER A 124 -16.70 2.90 -8.87
C SER A 124 -17.18 3.42 -10.23
N PHE A 125 -18.44 3.13 -10.60
CA PHE A 125 -19.06 3.65 -11.82
C PHE A 125 -19.03 5.19 -11.91
N ASN A 126 -19.05 5.91 -10.78
CA ASN A 126 -19.07 7.38 -10.75
C ASN A 126 -17.94 7.97 -9.90
N SER A 127 -16.85 7.22 -9.68
CA SER A 127 -15.71 7.71 -8.91
C SER A 127 -14.40 7.13 -9.43
N SER A 128 -13.42 8.01 -9.62
CA SER A 128 -12.07 7.66 -10.08
C SER A 128 -11.04 8.50 -9.35
N THR A 129 -9.79 8.06 -9.34
CA THR A 129 -8.67 8.86 -8.85
C THR A 129 -7.74 9.18 -10.02
N ILE A 130 -7.37 10.44 -10.19
CA ILE A 130 -6.39 10.89 -11.19
C ILE A 130 -5.02 11.12 -10.55
N SER A 131 -3.95 11.01 -11.32
CA SER A 131 -2.57 11.11 -10.87
C SER A 131 -1.68 11.71 -11.95
N GLY A 132 -0.78 12.63 -11.57
CA GLY A 132 0.10 13.30 -12.53
C GLY A 132 0.93 14.43 -11.93
N PRO A 133 1.52 15.31 -12.77
CA PRO A 133 2.35 16.43 -12.32
C PRO A 133 1.54 17.42 -11.49
N GLU A 134 2.11 17.87 -10.37
CA GLU A 134 1.38 18.63 -9.35
C GLU A 134 0.64 19.84 -9.90
N LYS A 135 1.32 20.67 -10.70
CA LYS A 135 0.74 21.90 -11.25
C LYS A 135 -0.44 21.61 -12.18
N ILE A 136 -0.30 20.59 -13.03
CA ILE A 136 -1.30 20.23 -14.05
C ILE A 136 -2.53 19.63 -13.36
N VAL A 137 -2.33 18.70 -12.41
CA VAL A 137 -3.44 18.10 -11.66
C VAL A 137 -4.17 19.15 -10.82
N LYS A 138 -3.47 20.06 -10.14
CA LYS A 138 -4.10 21.14 -9.36
C LYS A 138 -4.95 22.07 -10.24
N GLN A 139 -4.44 22.44 -11.42
CA GLN A 139 -5.20 23.23 -12.37
C GLN A 139 -6.46 22.49 -12.83
N PHE A 140 -6.32 21.23 -13.25
CA PHE A 140 -7.45 20.43 -13.71
C PHE A 140 -8.51 20.20 -12.62
N VAL A 141 -8.09 20.00 -11.37
CA VAL A 141 -9.00 19.93 -10.21
C VAL A 141 -9.82 21.21 -10.06
N GLN A 142 -9.22 22.37 -10.29
CA GLN A 142 -9.91 23.66 -10.23
C GLN A 142 -10.92 23.79 -11.37
N GLU A 143 -10.54 23.43 -12.60
CA GLU A 143 -11.42 23.41 -13.77
C GLU A 143 -12.64 22.49 -13.58
N LEU A 144 -12.44 21.31 -12.96
CA LEU A 144 -13.52 20.39 -12.63
C LEU A 144 -14.48 20.99 -11.60
N LYS A 145 -13.95 21.66 -10.56
CA LYS A 145 -14.77 22.33 -9.55
C LYS A 145 -15.62 23.46 -10.14
N GLU A 146 -15.06 24.24 -11.07
CA GLU A 146 -15.79 25.29 -11.78
C GLU A 146 -16.96 24.73 -12.61
N LYS A 147 -16.85 23.48 -13.07
CA LYS A 147 -17.92 22.72 -13.73
C LYS A 147 -18.86 22.02 -12.75
N ASN A 148 -18.78 22.30 -11.44
CA ASN A 148 -19.53 21.63 -10.37
C ASN A 148 -19.29 20.11 -10.27
N ILE A 149 -18.14 19.63 -10.73
CA ILE A 149 -17.73 18.23 -10.58
C ILE A 149 -16.96 18.07 -9.26
N PHE A 150 -17.29 17.05 -8.47
CA PHE A 150 -16.54 16.74 -7.26
C PHE A 150 -15.08 16.43 -7.61
N ALA A 151 -14.14 17.17 -7.01
CA ALA A 151 -12.71 16.93 -7.14
C ALA A 151 -12.01 17.26 -5.82
N ARG A 152 -11.41 16.26 -5.18
CA ARG A 152 -10.77 16.40 -3.86
C ARG A 152 -9.35 15.84 -3.87
N ALA A 153 -8.42 16.62 -3.36
CA ALA A 153 -7.03 16.21 -3.18
C ALA A 153 -6.89 14.96 -2.30
N VAL A 154 -5.98 14.07 -2.70
CA VAL A 154 -5.53 12.93 -1.90
C VAL A 154 -4.12 13.24 -1.38
N ASN A 155 -3.89 13.03 -0.08
CA ASN A 155 -2.56 13.24 0.49
C ASN A 155 -1.63 12.08 0.10
N VAL A 156 -0.66 12.37 -0.76
CA VAL A 156 0.27 11.39 -1.35
C VAL A 156 1.73 11.81 -1.25
N ALA A 157 2.07 12.67 -0.28
CA ALA A 157 3.44 13.13 -0.04
C ALA A 157 4.16 13.65 -1.31
N ASN A 158 3.42 14.35 -2.19
CA ASN A 158 3.88 14.86 -3.49
C ASN A 158 4.33 13.78 -4.48
N ILE A 159 3.76 12.57 -4.40
CA ILE A 159 4.06 11.45 -5.29
C ILE A 159 2.82 11.13 -6.14
N ALA A 160 3.01 11.00 -7.45
CA ALA A 160 1.95 10.59 -8.38
C ALA A 160 1.90 9.06 -8.46
N TYR A 161 1.37 8.39 -7.44
CA TYR A 161 1.22 6.92 -7.44
C TYR A 161 0.30 6.44 -8.55
N HIS A 162 0.49 5.19 -8.99
CA HIS A 162 -0.28 4.55 -10.08
C HIS A 162 -0.32 5.38 -11.37
N SER A 163 0.76 6.09 -11.66
CA SER A 163 0.96 6.85 -12.89
C SER A 163 2.29 6.46 -13.53
N ARG A 164 2.53 6.92 -14.76
CA ARG A 164 3.82 6.71 -15.43
C ARG A 164 5.00 7.31 -14.65
N TYR A 165 4.74 8.28 -13.78
CA TYR A 165 5.76 9.05 -13.08
C TYR A 165 6.40 8.31 -11.90
N ILE A 166 5.76 7.25 -11.37
CA ILE A 166 6.35 6.46 -10.27
C ILE A 166 7.28 5.33 -10.77
N LYS A 167 7.31 5.09 -12.09
CA LYS A 167 8.13 4.05 -12.73
C LYS A 167 9.61 4.05 -12.32
N PRO A 168 10.30 5.21 -12.13
CA PRO A 168 11.70 5.22 -11.70
C PRO A 168 11.96 4.55 -10.34
N ALA A 169 10.95 4.42 -9.47
CA ALA A 169 11.08 3.72 -8.19
C ALA A 169 11.05 2.19 -8.32
N ALA A 170 10.58 1.66 -9.45
CA ALA A 170 10.35 0.22 -9.64
C ALA A 170 11.61 -0.65 -9.47
N PRO A 171 12.78 -0.32 -10.04
CA PRO A 171 13.95 -1.17 -9.93
C PRO A 171 14.45 -1.30 -8.49
N LYS A 172 14.50 -0.17 -7.77
CA LYS A 172 14.94 -0.12 -6.37
C LYS A 172 13.96 -0.84 -5.44
N LEU A 173 12.66 -0.66 -5.68
CA LEU A 173 11.63 -1.40 -4.95
C LEU A 173 11.78 -2.91 -5.17
N LEU A 174 11.95 -3.35 -6.43
CA LEU A 174 12.12 -4.77 -6.73
C LEU A 174 13.33 -5.36 -6.01
N GLU A 175 14.47 -4.66 -6.03
CA GLU A 175 15.69 -5.03 -5.33
C GLU A 175 15.46 -5.22 -3.82
N TYR A 176 14.69 -4.32 -3.19
CA TYR A 176 14.34 -4.46 -1.78
C TYR A 176 13.37 -5.60 -1.50
N LEU A 177 12.33 -5.75 -2.34
CA LEU A 177 11.34 -6.83 -2.16
C LEU A 177 11.99 -8.21 -2.29
N GLN A 178 12.97 -8.36 -3.18
CA GLN A 178 13.74 -9.60 -3.33
C GLN A 178 14.59 -9.95 -2.10
N GLN A 179 14.94 -8.96 -1.26
CA GLN A 179 15.67 -9.20 0.00
C GLN A 179 14.77 -9.69 1.13
N ILE A 180 13.46 -9.42 1.04
CA ILE A 180 12.50 -9.82 2.08
C ILE A 180 11.74 -11.10 1.72
N PHE A 181 11.52 -11.40 0.44
CA PHE A 181 10.93 -12.66 0.02
C PHE A 181 11.33 -13.04 -1.42
N GLU A 182 11.84 -14.26 -1.61
CA GLU A 182 12.24 -14.78 -2.93
C GLU A 182 11.07 -15.48 -3.65
N TYR A 183 10.25 -16.23 -2.90
CA TYR A 183 9.04 -16.90 -3.37
C TYR A 183 7.98 -16.89 -2.26
N LEU A 184 6.79 -16.32 -2.53
CA LEU A 184 5.68 -16.40 -1.59
C LEU A 184 4.80 -17.61 -1.91
N ILE A 185 4.15 -18.13 -0.87
CA ILE A 185 3.15 -19.22 -0.98
C ILE A 185 2.08 -18.80 -1.99
N ALA A 186 1.54 -19.76 -2.75
CA ALA A 186 0.43 -19.52 -3.65
C ALA A 186 -0.74 -18.90 -2.86
N PRO A 187 -1.40 -17.86 -3.39
CA PRO A 187 -2.57 -17.33 -2.71
C PRO A 187 -3.65 -18.42 -2.58
N ASN A 188 -4.16 -18.63 -1.36
CA ASN A 188 -5.18 -19.65 -1.10
C ASN A 188 -6.55 -19.22 -1.63
N PHE A 189 -6.74 -17.91 -1.75
CA PHE A 189 -7.97 -17.31 -2.24
C PHE A 189 -7.72 -16.44 -3.47
N MET A 190 -8.80 -16.17 -4.20
CA MET A 190 -8.77 -15.23 -5.31
C MET A 190 -8.49 -13.82 -4.79
N LEU A 191 -7.23 -13.40 -4.87
CA LEU A 191 -6.83 -12.03 -4.64
C LEU A 191 -7.35 -11.18 -5.81
N LEU A 192 -8.54 -10.61 -5.64
CA LEU A 192 -9.09 -9.59 -6.56
C LEU A 192 -8.38 -8.27 -6.24
N GLY A 193 -7.23 -8.05 -6.86
CA GLY A 193 -6.51 -6.76 -6.79
C GLY A 193 -6.99 -5.82 -7.89
N SER A 194 -6.92 -4.51 -7.65
CA SER A 194 -7.18 -3.50 -8.70
C SER A 194 -6.08 -3.49 -9.78
N THR A 195 -4.89 -4.00 -9.44
CA THR A 195 -3.72 -4.09 -10.34
C THR A 195 -3.38 -5.53 -10.72
N LEU A 196 -3.87 -6.49 -9.94
CA LEU A 196 -3.78 -7.91 -10.20
C LEU A 196 -5.04 -8.30 -10.96
N GLN A 197 -4.99 -8.20 -12.30
CA GLN A 197 -5.90 -8.98 -13.13
C GLN A 197 -6.01 -10.38 -12.54
N GLU A 198 -7.24 -10.88 -12.40
CA GLU A 198 -7.59 -12.15 -11.80
C GLU A 198 -6.40 -13.13 -11.83
N LEU A 199 -5.69 -13.29 -10.70
CA LEU A 199 -4.63 -14.29 -10.57
C LEU A 199 -5.26 -15.69 -10.48
N LYS A 200 -6.15 -16.03 -11.41
CA LYS A 200 -6.60 -17.39 -11.64
C LYS A 200 -5.37 -18.16 -12.11
N ASN A 201 -4.90 -19.08 -11.27
CA ASN A 201 -3.81 -20.03 -11.56
C ASN A 201 -2.37 -19.52 -11.37
N VAL A 202 -2.13 -18.48 -10.57
CA VAL A 202 -0.73 -18.12 -10.23
C VAL A 202 -0.24 -18.97 -9.06
N THR A 203 0.75 -19.81 -9.34
CA THR A 203 1.30 -20.80 -8.38
C THR A 203 2.14 -20.15 -7.29
N PHE A 204 2.63 -18.92 -7.47
CA PHE A 204 3.46 -18.19 -6.48
C PHE A 204 3.29 -16.68 -6.64
N LEU A 205 3.07 -15.96 -5.53
CA LEU A 205 3.17 -14.50 -5.54
C LEU A 205 4.67 -14.13 -5.56
N ARG A 206 5.11 -13.36 -6.55
CA ARG A 206 6.53 -12.97 -6.72
C ARG A 206 6.74 -11.52 -6.28
N ALA A 207 7.96 -11.19 -5.86
CA ALA A 207 8.39 -9.80 -5.63
C ALA A 207 8.10 -8.89 -6.82
N SER A 208 8.19 -9.39 -8.05
CA SER A 208 7.81 -8.66 -9.25
C SER A 208 6.33 -8.30 -9.31
N VAL A 209 5.44 -9.17 -8.80
CA VAL A 209 3.99 -8.94 -8.79
C VAL A 209 3.62 -7.87 -7.76
N VAL A 210 4.19 -7.97 -6.56
CA VAL A 210 4.03 -6.95 -5.51
C VAL A 210 4.62 -5.61 -5.96
N CYS A 211 5.79 -5.62 -6.60
CA CYS A 211 6.38 -4.44 -7.22
C CYS A 211 5.43 -3.85 -8.26
N SER A 212 4.99 -4.64 -9.24
CA SER A 212 4.06 -4.19 -10.28
C SER A 212 2.81 -3.50 -9.72
N ASN A 213 2.17 -4.05 -8.69
CA ASN A 213 1.04 -3.39 -8.03
C ASN A 213 1.44 -2.02 -7.44
N ILE A 214 2.56 -1.98 -6.74
CA ILE A 214 3.01 -0.79 -6.01
C ILE A 214 3.47 0.36 -6.93
N VAL A 215 4.01 0.05 -8.12
CA VAL A 215 4.55 1.04 -9.09
C VAL A 215 3.80 1.16 -10.41
N CYS A 216 2.77 0.35 -10.70
CA CYS A 216 2.02 0.48 -11.96
C CYS A 216 0.69 1.21 -11.83
N ILE A 217 0.37 1.88 -12.93
CA ILE A 217 -0.97 2.28 -13.38
C ILE A 217 -1.84 1.02 -13.41
N CYS A 218 -3.12 1.12 -13.05
CA CYS A 218 -4.10 0.08 -13.38
C CYS A 218 -4.04 -0.13 -14.91
N MET A 219 -3.28 -1.12 -15.39
CA MET A 219 -3.23 -1.41 -16.82
C MET A 219 -4.60 -1.96 -17.19
N GLU A 220 -5.24 -1.32 -18.17
CA GLU A 220 -6.45 -1.86 -18.81
C GLU A 220 -6.18 -3.27 -19.32
N PRO A 221 -7.21 -4.14 -19.38
CA PRO A 221 -7.05 -5.55 -19.59
C PRO A 221 -6.47 -5.99 -20.94
#